data_AF-A0A0E9VXN1-F1
#
_entry.id   AF-A0A0E9VXN1-F1
#
_cell.length_a   1.000
_cell.length_b   1.000
_cell.length_c   1.000
_cell.angle_alpha   90.00
_cell.angle_beta   90.00
_cell.angle_gamma   90.00
#
_symmetry.space_group_name_H-M   'P 1'
#
loop_
_entity.id
_entity.type
_entity.pdbx_description
1 polymer ?
#
loop_
_entity_poly.entity_id
_entity_poly.type
_entity_poly.pdbx_seq_one_letter_code
_entity_poly.pdbx_strand_id
1 'polypeptide(L)'
;MPGRMGNVYDTAFGLKVWRINTKHNVIYVNGSVPGHRNCLVKVRDTIVPTRLGAAQNPPFPPSSLTRTKSSQRTSTMRTCSRFGEPSVSLA
;
A
#
# COMPACT_ATOMS: atom_id res chain seq x y z
N MET A 1 13.24 21.44 -28.53
CA MET A 1 14.67 21.69 -28.19
C MET A 1 15.10 20.69 -27.12
N PRO A 2 16.37 20.28 -27.06
CA PRO A 2 16.88 19.46 -25.96
C PRO A 2 16.72 20.18 -24.62
N GLY A 3 16.46 19.43 -23.54
CA GLY A 3 16.18 19.97 -22.22
C GLY A 3 16.39 18.93 -21.12
N ARG A 4 16.23 19.36 -19.86
CA ARG A 4 16.40 18.48 -18.69
C ARG A 4 15.24 17.50 -18.58
N MET A 5 15.56 16.21 -18.55
CA MET A 5 14.60 15.12 -18.31
C MET A 5 14.79 14.55 -16.90
N GLY A 6 13.70 14.34 -16.17
CA GLY A 6 13.70 13.77 -14.83
C GLY A 6 13.98 14.80 -13.71
N ASN A 7 14.06 14.30 -12.47
CA ASN A 7 14.09 15.13 -11.24
C ASN A 7 12.91 16.10 -11.13
N VAL A 8 11.72 15.62 -11.50
CA VAL A 8 10.44 16.30 -11.36
C VAL A 8 9.57 15.45 -10.45
N TYR A 9 8.72 16.09 -9.64
CA TYR A 9 7.73 15.37 -8.84
C TYR A 9 6.66 14.79 -9.76
N ASP A 10 6.54 13.47 -9.75
CA ASP A 10 5.51 12.74 -10.48
C ASP A 10 4.66 11.92 -9.49
N THR A 11 3.37 11.77 -9.76
CA THR A 11 2.42 11.07 -8.90
C THR A 11 1.79 9.90 -9.63
N ALA A 12 2.08 8.68 -9.18
CA ALA A 12 1.37 7.49 -9.63
C ALA A 12 0.03 7.35 -8.89
N PHE A 13 -1.08 7.31 -9.64
CA PHE A 13 -2.44 7.20 -9.09
C PHE A 13 -2.98 5.77 -9.16
N GLY A 14 -3.96 5.46 -8.30
CA GLY A 14 -4.70 4.19 -8.38
C GLY A 14 -3.93 2.95 -7.92
N LEU A 15 -2.84 3.12 -7.18
CA LEU A 15 -2.04 2.00 -6.67
C LEU A 15 -2.74 1.32 -5.50
N LYS A 16 -2.99 0.01 -5.64
CA LYS A 16 -3.63 -0.82 -4.61
C LYS A 16 -2.60 -1.29 -3.57
N VAL A 17 -2.96 -1.27 -2.29
CA VAL A 17 -2.16 -1.87 -1.22
C VAL A 17 -2.53 -3.34 -1.07
N TRP A 18 -1.54 -4.23 -1.10
CA TRP A 18 -1.74 -5.69 -1.00
C TRP A 18 -1.51 -6.23 0.41
N ARG A 19 -0.54 -5.66 1.12
CA ARG A 19 -0.06 -6.15 2.42
C ARG A 19 0.47 -5.00 3.26
N ILE A 20 0.25 -5.05 4.57
CA ILE A 20 0.80 -4.11 5.54
C ILE A 20 1.50 -4.89 6.65
N ASN A 21 2.77 -4.58 6.89
CA ASN A 21 3.56 -5.16 7.97
C ASN A 21 3.69 -4.15 9.11
N THR A 22 3.03 -4.42 10.23
CA THR A 22 3.04 -3.56 11.42
C THR A 22 4.29 -3.72 12.28
N LYS A 23 5.08 -4.79 12.09
CA LYS A 23 6.34 -4.98 12.82
C LYS A 23 7.46 -4.07 12.31
N HIS A 24 7.50 -3.87 11.00
CA HIS A 24 8.53 -3.08 10.33
C HIS A 24 7.98 -1.79 9.69
N ASN A 25 6.69 -1.51 9.86
CA ASN A 25 5.98 -0.38 9.25
C ASN A 25 6.16 -0.31 7.72
N VAL A 26 6.12 -1.46 7.05
CA VAL A 26 6.30 -1.58 5.60
C VAL A 26 4.95 -1.78 4.91
N ILE A 27 4.72 -1.00 3.85
CA ILE A 27 3.52 -1.06 3.01
C ILE A 27 3.90 -1.65 1.65
N TYR A 28 3.19 -2.70 1.22
CA TYR A 28 3.37 -3.31 -0.08
C TYR A 28 2.33 -2.76 -1.05
N VAL A 29 2.80 -1.97 -2.01
CA VAL A 29 1.98 -1.28 -3.01
C VAL A 29 2.10 -2.01 -4.35
N ASN A 30 1.03 -2.01 -5.13
CA ASN A 30 1.01 -2.59 -6.47
C ASN A 30 1.85 -1.76 -7.46
N GLY A 31 2.60 -2.43 -8.33
CA GLY A 31 3.35 -1.78 -9.42
C GLY A 31 4.60 -1.00 -8.97
N SER A 32 5.01 -0.05 -9.79
CA SER A 32 6.21 0.79 -9.58
C SER A 32 5.87 2.18 -9.07
N VAL A 33 6.72 2.74 -8.22
CA VAL A 33 6.61 4.10 -7.69
C VAL A 33 7.70 4.97 -8.33
N PRO A 34 7.40 6.21 -8.76
CA PRO A 34 8.40 7.09 -9.34
C PRO A 34 9.50 7.43 -8.33
N GLY A 35 10.76 7.36 -8.78
CA GLY A 35 11.94 7.62 -7.97
C GLY A 35 12.90 6.42 -7.90
N HIS A 36 14.11 6.66 -7.41
CA HIS A 36 15.08 5.61 -7.17
C HIS A 36 14.81 4.89 -5.83
N ARG A 37 15.51 3.78 -5.59
CA ARG A 37 15.43 3.04 -4.32
C ARG A 37 15.88 3.91 -3.15
N ASN A 38 15.19 3.85 -2.02
CA ASN A 38 15.47 4.63 -0.80
C ASN A 38 15.22 6.14 -0.94
N CYS A 39 14.44 6.57 -1.95
CA CYS A 39 13.96 7.94 -2.03
C CYS A 39 12.81 8.20 -1.04
N LEU A 40 12.65 9.45 -0.61
CA LEU A 40 11.48 9.89 0.15
C LEU A 40 10.28 10.04 -0.78
N VAL A 41 9.14 9.48 -0.38
CA VAL A 41 7.91 9.49 -1.17
C VAL A 41 6.75 10.08 -0.38
N LYS A 42 5.87 10.80 -1.07
CA LYS A 42 4.63 11.33 -0.50
C LYS A 42 3.49 10.35 -0.78
N VAL A 43 2.96 9.73 0.26
CA VAL A 43 1.81 8.82 0.18
C VAL A 43 0.57 9.52 0.71
N ARG A 44 -0.54 9.42 -0.03
CA ARG A 44 -1.84 9.96 0.33
C ARG A 44 -2.95 9.08 -0.22
N ASP A 45 -4.16 9.26 0.29
CA ASP A 45 -5.34 8.60 -0.26
C ASP A 45 -5.58 9.01 -1.72
N THR A 46 -6.14 8.06 -2.47
CA THR A 46 -6.38 8.23 -3.90
C THR A 46 -7.46 9.27 -4.17
N ILE A 47 -7.22 10.15 -5.13
CA ILE A 47 -8.21 11.11 -5.64
C ILE A 47 -9.02 10.57 -6.82
N VAL A 48 -8.78 9.32 -7.23
CA VAL A 48 -9.45 8.70 -8.39
C VAL A 48 -10.95 8.57 -8.09
N PRO A 49 -11.85 9.18 -8.91
CA PRO A 49 -13.29 9.24 -8.62
C PRO A 49 -13.95 7.90 -8.32
N THR A 50 -13.59 6.85 -9.08
CA THR A 50 -14.11 5.49 -8.92
C THR A 50 -13.82 4.87 -7.55
N ARG A 51 -12.86 5.41 -6.80
CA ARG A 51 -12.41 4.88 -5.50
C ARG A 51 -12.69 5.83 -4.33
N LEU A 52 -13.21 7.04 -4.58
CA LEU A 52 -13.48 8.02 -3.51
C LEU A 52 -14.49 7.49 -2.47
N GLY A 53 -15.51 6.76 -2.90
CA GLY A 53 -16.49 6.13 -2.00
C GLY A 53 -16.08 4.78 -1.42
N ALA A 54 -14.90 4.25 -1.78
CA ALA A 54 -14.41 2.95 -1.28
C ALA A 54 -13.63 3.09 0.04
N ALA A 55 -13.24 4.31 0.42
CA ALA A 55 -12.63 4.63 1.70
C ALA A 55 -13.68 4.70 2.82
N GLN A 56 -14.62 3.76 2.86
CA GLN A 56 -15.75 3.83 3.78
C GLN A 56 -15.37 3.61 5.25
N ASN A 57 -14.25 2.94 5.55
CA ASN A 57 -13.84 2.68 6.94
C ASN A 57 -12.31 2.70 7.16
N PRO A 58 -11.56 3.77 6.83
CA PRO A 58 -10.25 3.94 7.43
C PRO A 58 -10.43 4.12 8.95
N PRO A 59 -9.58 3.53 9.80
CA PRO A 59 -9.62 3.80 11.23
C PRO A 59 -9.33 5.29 11.43
N PHE A 60 -10.35 6.04 11.83
CA PHE A 60 -10.24 7.43 12.24
C PHE A 60 -10.60 7.53 13.73
N PRO A 61 -9.75 8.09 14.59
CA PRO A 61 -8.42 8.69 14.34
C PRO A 61 -7.36 7.65 13.90
N PRO A 62 -6.21 8.07 13.33
CA PRO A 62 -5.12 7.15 12.96
C PRO A 62 -4.82 6.24 14.14
N SER A 63 -4.82 4.92 13.90
CA SER A 63 -4.83 3.87 14.92
C SER A 63 -3.99 4.25 16.14
N SER A 64 -4.66 4.57 17.25
CA SER A 64 -3.99 4.79 18.51
C SER A 64 -3.24 3.50 18.85
N LEU A 65 -1.95 3.60 19.18
CA LEU A 65 -1.09 2.47 19.57
C LEU A 65 -1.57 1.73 20.85
N THR A 66 -2.77 2.04 21.34
CA THR A 66 -3.44 1.37 22.45
C THR A 66 -3.74 -0.08 22.08
N ARG A 67 -2.77 -0.92 22.45
CA ARG A 67 -2.69 -2.37 22.43
C ARG A 67 -4.01 -3.04 22.85
N THR A 68 -4.85 -3.39 21.87
CA THR A 68 -5.89 -4.41 22.07
C THR A 68 -5.69 -5.56 21.07
N LYS A 69 -5.19 -6.66 21.63
CA LYS A 69 -5.19 -8.06 21.15
C LYS A 69 -4.55 -8.34 19.79
N SER A 70 -3.27 -8.70 19.82
CA SER A 70 -2.57 -9.67 18.95
C SER A 70 -2.95 -9.71 17.47
N SER A 71 -3.25 -8.56 16.86
CA SER A 71 -3.59 -8.47 15.45
C SER A 71 -2.37 -8.89 14.63
N GLN A 72 -2.59 -9.87 13.77
CA GLN A 72 -1.58 -10.61 13.00
C GLN A 72 -0.42 -9.69 12.54
N ARG A 73 0.84 -10.11 12.77
CA ARG A 73 2.08 -9.33 12.45
C ARG A 73 2.12 -8.77 11.02
N THR A 74 1.27 -9.29 10.15
CA THR A 74 1.01 -8.74 8.83
C THR A 74 -0.46 -8.95 8.46
N SER A 75 -1.15 -7.88 8.08
CA SER A 75 -2.42 -7.98 7.35
C SER A 75 -2.14 -8.14 5.86
N THR A 76 -2.61 -9.23 5.28
CA THR A 76 -2.51 -9.51 3.83
C THR A 76 -3.93 -9.55 3.29
N MET A 77 -4.16 -8.98 2.10
CA MET A 77 -5.49 -8.94 1.50
C MET A 77 -5.99 -10.36 1.18
N ARG A 78 -7.31 -10.60 1.24
CA ARG A 78 -7.92 -11.96 1.10
C ARG A 78 -7.58 -12.69 -0.19
N THR A 79 -7.24 -11.96 -1.25
CA THR A 79 -6.89 -12.51 -2.57
C THR A 79 -5.42 -12.88 -2.69
N CYS A 80 -4.59 -12.56 -1.70
CA CYS A 80 -3.17 -12.89 -1.70
C CYS A 80 -2.95 -14.16 -0.90
N SER A 81 -2.32 -15.15 -1.51
CA SER A 81 -1.80 -16.32 -0.80
C SER A 81 -0.79 -15.87 0.26
N ARG A 82 -0.94 -16.36 1.48
CA ARG A 82 0.04 -16.13 2.54
C ARG A 82 1.24 -17.04 2.36
N PHE A 83 2.39 -16.55 2.81
CA PHE A 83 3.59 -17.37 2.89
C PHE A 83 3.35 -18.53 3.86
N GLY A 84 3.41 -19.76 3.36
CA GLY A 84 3.12 -20.99 4.13
C GLY A 84 1.71 -21.54 3.95
N GLU A 85 0.83 -20.90 3.17
CA GLU A 85 -0.43 -21.53 2.74
C GLU A 85 -0.15 -22.61 1.67
N PRO A 86 -0.98 -23.67 1.60
CA PRO A 86 -0.83 -24.73 0.60
C PRO A 86 -0.93 -24.17 -0.83
N SER A 87 -0.31 -24.87 -1.78
CA SER A 87 -0.33 -24.48 -3.19
C SER A 87 -1.76 -24.40 -3.72
N VAL A 88 -2.05 -23.39 -4.53
CA VAL A 88 -3.36 -23.21 -5.15
C VAL A 88 -3.62 -24.36 -6.13
N SER A 89 -4.67 -25.15 -5.89
CA SER A 89 -5.14 -26.21 -6.80
C SER A 89 -6.39 -25.74 -7.54
N LEU A 90 -6.39 -25.86 -8.87
CA LEU A 90 -7.58 -25.70 -9.72
C LEU A 90 -8.20 -27.09 -9.90
N ALA A 91 -8.99 -27.54 -8.93
CA ALA A 91 -9.74 -28.80 -8.99
C ALA A 91 -11.22 -28.50 -9.27
#